data_AF-A0A949GCR8-F1
#
_entry.id   AF-A0A949GCR8-F1
#
_cell.length_a   1.000
_cell.length_b   1.000
_cell.length_c   1.000
_cell.angle_alpha   90.00
_cell.angle_beta   90.00
_cell.angle_gamma   90.00
#
_symmetry.space_group_name_H-M   'P 1'
#
loop_
_entity.id
_entity.type
_entity.pdbx_description
1 polymer ?
#
loop_
_entity_poly.entity_id
_entity_poly.type
_entity_poly.pdbx_seq_one_letter_code
_entity_poly.pdbx_strand_id
1 'polypeptide(L)'
;MELTAEEFLKKAGLDDESLAPGQIKYKQHIGEKAGTSYTVVFDWKTDPNKIRVEVRPGLSGEMPHKKELSKFALWLQAENFLELDMTKH
;
A
#
# COMPACT_ATOMS: atom_id res chain seq x y z
N MET A 1 -7.55 1.86 17.79
CA MET A 1 -7.62 3.25 17.29
C MET A 1 -8.61 3.22 16.14
N GLU A 2 -9.74 3.89 16.27
CA GLU A 2 -10.70 4.08 15.19
C GLU A 2 -10.16 5.24 14.34
N LEU A 3 -9.67 4.93 13.14
CA LEU A 3 -9.12 5.92 12.21
C LEU A 3 -10.12 6.05 11.08
N THR A 4 -10.67 7.24 10.86
CA THR A 4 -11.56 7.51 9.72
C THR A 4 -10.77 7.42 8.41
N ALA A 5 -11.43 7.11 7.27
CA ALA A 5 -10.74 7.07 5.97
C ALA A 5 -10.04 8.39 5.65
N GLU A 6 -10.67 9.53 5.95
CA GLU A 6 -10.08 10.85 5.70
C GLU A 6 -8.81 11.06 6.53
N GLU A 7 -8.82 10.68 7.81
CA GLU A 7 -7.61 10.74 8.65
C GLU A 7 -6.52 9.77 8.20
N PHE A 8 -6.92 8.61 7.67
CA PHE A 8 -5.99 7.62 7.13
C PHE A 8 -5.31 8.15 5.86
N LEU A 9 -6.10 8.65 4.92
CA LEU A 9 -5.61 9.25 3.68
C LEU A 9 -4.67 10.42 3.98
N LYS A 10 -5.02 11.25 4.96
CA LYS A 10 -4.17 12.33 5.44
C LYS A 10 -2.84 11.87 6.04
N LYS A 11 -2.86 10.88 6.94
CA LYS A 11 -1.62 10.32 7.51
C LYS A 11 -0.77 9.56 6.49
N ALA A 12 -1.40 8.97 5.49
CA ALA A 12 -0.72 8.30 4.39
C ALA A 12 -0.12 9.29 3.36
N GLY A 13 -0.39 10.59 3.50
CA GLY A 13 0.02 11.63 2.56
C GLY A 13 -0.63 11.43 1.19
N LEU A 14 -1.94 11.11 1.20
CA LEU A 14 -2.82 11.03 0.04
C LEU A 14 -3.79 12.22 0.01
N ASP A 15 -3.53 13.28 0.77
CA ASP A 15 -4.39 14.46 0.97
C ASP A 15 -4.87 15.14 -0.33
N ASP A 16 -4.05 15.10 -1.39
CA ASP A 16 -4.33 15.77 -2.67
C ASP A 16 -5.08 14.87 -3.67
N GLU A 17 -5.24 13.59 -3.35
CA GLU A 17 -5.75 12.59 -4.28
C GLU A 17 -6.73 11.69 -3.55
N SER A 18 -8.02 12.03 -3.66
CA SER A 18 -9.12 11.23 -3.13
C SER A 18 -9.03 9.79 -3.62
N LEU A 19 -8.76 8.85 -2.71
CA LEU A 19 -8.98 7.42 -2.97
C LEU A 19 -10.50 7.22 -2.98
N ALA A 20 -11.07 6.81 -4.11
CA ALA A 20 -12.50 6.52 -4.21
C ALA A 20 -12.78 5.00 -4.10
N PRO A 21 -14.00 4.60 -3.67
CA PRO A 21 -14.43 3.21 -3.76
C PRO A 21 -14.29 2.70 -5.19
N GLY A 22 -13.70 1.50 -5.38
CA GLY A 22 -13.44 0.96 -6.72
C GLY A 22 -12.08 1.30 -7.31
N GLN A 23 -11.26 2.11 -6.64
CA GLN A 23 -9.92 2.48 -7.12
C GLN A 23 -8.81 1.69 -6.43
N ILE A 24 -7.72 1.48 -7.19
CA ILE A 24 -6.44 1.04 -6.66
C ILE A 24 -5.45 2.17 -6.91
N LYS A 25 -4.72 2.54 -5.87
CA LYS A 25 -3.72 3.59 -5.95
C LYS A 25 -2.34 3.06 -5.56
N TYR A 26 -1.34 3.56 -6.27
CA TYR A 26 0.05 3.16 -6.09
C TYR A 26 0.86 4.38 -5.65
N LYS A 27 1.57 4.25 -4.54
CA LYS A 27 2.52 5.27 -4.07
C LYS A 27 3.91 4.68 -4.06
N GLN A 28 4.71 5.07 -5.03
CA GLN A 28 6.09 4.65 -5.16
C GLN A 28 6.98 5.39 -4.15
N HIS A 29 7.86 4.65 -3.51
CA HIS A 29 8.91 5.16 -2.65
C HIS A 29 10.26 4.71 -3.19
N ILE A 30 11.03 5.68 -3.70
CA ILE A 30 12.35 5.44 -4.29
C ILE A 30 13.37 5.57 -3.16
N GLY A 31 13.93 4.43 -2.75
CA GLY A 31 15.01 4.38 -1.78
C GLY A 31 16.35 4.72 -2.41
N GLU A 32 17.37 4.96 -1.58
CA GLU A 32 18.75 5.22 -2.05
C GLU A 32 19.34 4.09 -2.91
N LYS A 33 18.83 2.86 -2.75
CA LYS A 33 19.19 1.68 -3.55
C LYS A 33 17.93 1.05 -4.13
N ALA A 34 18.06 0.37 -5.26
CA ALA A 34 16.94 -0.34 -5.89
C ALA A 34 16.28 -1.35 -4.92
N GLY A 35 17.09 -2.05 -4.10
CA GLY A 35 16.59 -3.02 -3.11
C GLY A 35 15.87 -2.40 -1.91
N THR A 36 15.91 -1.08 -1.72
CA THR A 36 15.16 -0.37 -0.67
C THR A 36 13.97 0.41 -1.22
N SER A 37 13.74 0.34 -2.54
CA SER A 37 12.58 0.94 -3.17
C SER A 37 11.36 0.02 -3.05
N TYR A 38 10.19 0.60 -2.81
CA TYR A 38 8.94 -0.12 -2.61
C TYR A 38 7.75 0.70 -3.09
N THR A 39 6.61 0.04 -3.27
CA THR A 39 5.35 0.67 -3.64
C THR A 39 4.30 0.33 -2.60
N VAL A 40 3.65 1.35 -2.07
CA VAL A 40 2.47 1.18 -1.22
C VAL A 40 1.25 1.12 -2.12
N VAL A 41 0.53 0.01 -2.06
CA VAL A 41 -0.69 -0.25 -2.83
C VAL A 41 -1.88 -0.07 -1.92
N PHE A 42 -2.76 0.87 -2.27
CA PHE A 42 -4.03 1.10 -1.60
C PHE A 42 -5.13 0.52 -2.48
N ASP A 43 -5.68 -0.61 -2.09
CA ASP A 43 -6.77 -1.30 -2.77
C ASP A 43 -8.09 -1.05 -2.03
N TRP A 44 -8.95 -0.23 -2.63
CA TRP A 44 -10.36 -0.04 -2.26
C TRP A 44 -11.30 -0.57 -3.35
N LYS A 45 -10.77 -1.36 -4.28
CA LYS A 45 -11.53 -1.94 -5.38
C LYS A 45 -12.07 -3.31 -5.01
N THR A 46 -11.26 -4.10 -4.30
CA THR A 46 -11.56 -5.50 -4.01
C THR A 46 -12.71 -5.65 -3.01
N ASP A 47 -12.81 -4.75 -2.04
CA ASP A 47 -13.93 -4.71 -1.09
C ASP A 47 -14.36 -3.25 -0.86
N PRO A 48 -15.61 -2.87 -1.15
CA PRO A 48 -16.08 -1.50 -0.89
C PRO A 48 -16.10 -1.14 0.60
N ASN A 49 -16.12 -2.15 1.49
CA ASN A 49 -16.13 -1.97 2.94
C ASN A 49 -14.73 -2.08 3.55
N LYS A 50 -13.67 -2.30 2.76
CA LYS A 50 -12.31 -2.38 3.29
C LYS A 50 -11.30 -1.73 2.37
N ILE A 51 -10.39 -0.97 2.96
CA ILE A 51 -9.21 -0.46 2.25
C ILE A 51 -8.03 -1.33 2.67
N ARG A 52 -7.50 -2.12 1.74
CA ARG A 52 -6.28 -2.91 1.95
C ARG A 52 -5.07 -2.08 1.53
N VAL A 53 -4.11 -1.96 2.43
CA VAL A 53 -2.89 -1.19 2.24
C VAL A 53 -1.74 -2.17 2.30
N GLU A 54 -1.04 -2.37 1.20
CA GLU A 54 0.02 -3.37 1.09
C GLU A 54 1.33 -2.70 0.68
N VAL A 55 2.44 -3.11 1.29
CA VAL A 55 3.77 -2.66 0.87
C VAL A 55 4.42 -3.75 0.03
N ARG A 56 4.70 -3.43 -1.24
CA ARG A 56 5.33 -4.35 -2.20
C ARG A 56 6.73 -3.89 -2.56
N PRO A 57 7.72 -4.81 -2.64
CA PRO A 57 9.06 -4.46 -3.08
C PRO A 57 9.08 -4.00 -4.54
N GLY A 58 9.93 -3.01 -4.82
CA GLY A 58 10.07 -2.43 -6.15
C GLY A 58 9.03 -1.37 -6.47
N LEU A 59 9.09 -0.84 -7.70
CA LEU A 59 8.30 0.31 -8.14
C LEU A 59 7.08 -0.09 -9.01
N SER A 60 6.96 -1.35 -9.41
CA SER A 60 5.87 -1.81 -10.27
C SER A 60 4.52 -1.87 -9.55
N GLY A 61 4.52 -1.98 -8.22
CA GLY A 61 3.30 -2.29 -7.45
C GLY A 61 2.86 -3.75 -7.59
N GLU A 62 3.63 -4.58 -8.28
CA GLU A 62 3.42 -6.03 -8.38
C GLU A 62 4.37 -6.76 -7.45
N MET A 63 3.90 -7.86 -6.85
CA MET A 63 4.76 -8.68 -6.00
C MET A 63 5.82 -9.39 -6.87
N PRO A 64 7.12 -9.14 -6.65
CA PRO A 64 8.17 -9.81 -7.41
C PRO A 64 8.18 -11.32 -7.15
N HIS A 65 8.75 -12.08 -8.08
CA HIS A 65 8.96 -13.51 -7.88
C HIS A 65 9.89 -13.77 -6.69
N LYS A 66 9.72 -14.91 -6.02
CA LYS A 66 10.50 -15.31 -4.84
C LYS A 66 12.03 -15.24 -5.02
N LYS A 67 12.52 -15.49 -6.25
CA LYS A 67 13.95 -15.41 -6.59
C LYS A 67 14.49 -13.97 -6.60
N GLU A 68 13.61 -13.00 -6.79
CA GLU A 68 13.94 -11.57 -6.86
C GLU A 68 13.72 -10.87 -5.52
N LEU A 69 12.84 -11.40 -4.66
CA LEU A 69 12.63 -10.89 -3.29
C LEU A 69 13.94 -10.80 -2.50
N SER A 70 14.87 -11.74 -2.68
CA SER A 70 16.18 -11.75 -2.01
C SER A 70 17.04 -10.51 -2.32
N LYS A 71 16.74 -9.76 -3.40
CA LYS A 71 17.43 -8.52 -3.78
C LYS A 71 16.90 -7.30 -3.01
N PHE A 72 15.77 -7.43 -2.32
CA PHE A 72 15.14 -6.35 -1.57
C PHE A 72 15.43 -6.46 -0.07
N ALA A 73 15.22 -5.35 0.65
CA ALA A 73 15.37 -5.30 2.10
C ALA A 73 14.51 -6.38 2.78
N LEU A 74 15.02 -6.98 3.86
CA LEU A 74 14.38 -8.12 4.53
C LEU A 74 12.91 -7.86 4.91
N TRP A 75 12.62 -6.64 5.34
CA TRP A 75 11.27 -6.22 5.73
C TRP A 75 10.29 -6.11 4.54
N LEU A 76 10.79 -6.04 3.30
CA LEU A 76 10.00 -6.10 2.07
C LEU A 76 9.82 -7.52 1.53
N GLN A 77 10.53 -8.52 2.07
CA GLN A 77 10.48 -9.89 1.57
C GLN A 77 9.26 -10.68 2.08
N ALA A 78 8.53 -10.12 3.05
CA ALA A 78 7.29 -10.68 3.57
C ALA A 78 6.10 -9.86 3.10
N GLU A 79 4.97 -10.52 2.87
CA GLU A 79 3.69 -9.86 2.60
C GLU A 79 3.27 -9.08 3.84
N ASN A 80 3.36 -7.75 3.76
CA ASN A 80 2.89 -6.85 4.80
C ASN A 80 1.70 -6.07 4.26
N PHE A 81 0.51 -6.38 4.80
CA PHE A 81 -0.70 -5.65 4.50
C PHE A 81 -1.42 -5.25 5.78
N LEU A 82 -2.14 -4.14 5.69
CA LEU A 82 -3.05 -3.63 6.70
C LEU A 82 -4.44 -3.53 6.05
N GLU A 83 -5.47 -4.01 6.72
CA GLU A 83 -6.85 -3.83 6.27
C GLU A 83 -7.54 -2.82 7.18
N LEU A 84 -8.16 -1.81 6.57
CA LEU A 84 -8.95 -0.80 7.24
C LEU A 84 -10.42 -1.11 6.98
N ASP A 85 -11.18 -1.30 8.04
CA ASP A 85 -12.61 -1.57 7.96
C ASP A 85 -13.39 -0.26 7.86
N MET A 86 -14.18 -0.13 6.79
CA MET A 86 -14.99 1.05 6.45
C MET A 86 -16.46 0.88 6.84
N THR A 87 -16.86 -0.26 7.42
CA THR A 87 -18.28 -0.64 7.61
C THR A 87 -19.00 0.16 8.72
N LYS A 88 -18.32 1.10 9.39
CA LYS A 88 -18.83 1.83 10.56
C LYS A 88 -19.15 3.31 10.34
N HIS A 89 -19.17 3.79 9.10
CA HIS A 89 -19.64 5.13 8.76
C HIS A 89 -20.92 5.10 7.93
#